data_AF-D8E020-F1
#
_entry.id   AF-D8E020-F1
#
_cell.length_a   1.000
_cell.length_b   1.000
_cell.length_c   1.000
_cell.angle_alpha   90.00
_cell.angle_beta   90.00
_cell.angle_gamma   90.00
#
_symmetry.space_group_name_H-M   'P 1'
#
loop_
_entity.id
_entity.type
_entity.pdbx_description
1 polymer ?
#
loop_
_entity_poly.entity_id
_entity_poly.type
_entity_poly.pdbx_seq_one_letter_code
_entity_poly.pdbx_strand_id
1 'polypeptide(L)'
;MKVELKWLNNMKIKNILLGCLFLLVLPSFAQKHLEILHTNDTHSCIMPLSKNLADTMLADRGGYIRRISMLKEERKKNPYILLFDSGDFSQGSPYYTLYKGDVEIGLMNQMGYDAVTIGNHEFDFGLENMARLFKKANFPIICSNYDFTGTPLQDIVKPYIILRRNGIKIGVFALCPKLDGLVSKNNYGSVVYLSPIEVGQKMASFLKKSKKCDVVILLSHLGWNIEGDDDNALISQTNNIDLVLGGHSHSFLKELEYVPNKDGKLIPVDQNGKSGLFIGKVFLDFQKK
;
A
#
# COMPACT_ATOMS: atom_id res chain seq x y z
N MET A 1 11.26 17.29 -36.77
CA MET A 1 12.36 17.48 -37.74
C MET A 1 11.81 18.16 -38.98
N LYS A 2 12.57 19.06 -39.61
CA LYS A 2 12.15 19.93 -40.73
C LYS A 2 12.82 19.50 -42.07
N VAL A 3 12.01 19.49 -43.14
CA VAL A 3 12.23 19.81 -44.60
C VAL A 3 12.93 18.83 -45.58
N GLU A 4 12.37 18.82 -46.81
CA GLU A 4 12.46 18.00 -48.05
C GLU A 4 13.63 18.28 -49.04
N LEU A 5 13.80 17.42 -50.09
CA LEU A 5 13.66 17.79 -51.55
C LEU A 5 13.60 16.58 -52.55
N LYS A 6 12.93 16.78 -53.71
CA LYS A 6 12.66 15.89 -54.90
C LYS A 6 13.86 15.82 -55.90
N TRP A 7 14.06 14.83 -56.81
CA TRP A 7 13.30 14.50 -58.06
C TRP A 7 13.74 13.16 -58.75
N LEU A 8 12.89 12.72 -59.71
CA LEU A 8 12.80 11.50 -60.55
C LEU A 8 14.07 11.01 -61.30
N ASN A 9 14.19 9.68 -61.49
CA ASN A 9 14.37 9.11 -62.84
C ASN A 9 14.10 7.59 -62.96
N ASN A 10 13.44 7.22 -64.05
CA ASN A 10 13.18 5.85 -64.51
C ASN A 10 14.50 5.15 -64.85
N MET A 11 14.75 3.96 -64.28
CA MET A 11 15.59 2.96 -64.93
C MET A 11 15.27 1.55 -64.43
N LYS A 12 14.92 0.70 -65.40
CA LYS A 12 14.66 -0.74 -65.24
C LYS A 12 15.92 -1.44 -64.72
N ILE A 13 15.88 -1.97 -63.51
CA ILE A 13 16.88 -2.90 -63.00
C ILE A 13 16.17 -4.21 -62.63
N LYS A 14 16.70 -5.30 -63.18
CA LYS A 14 16.22 -6.67 -63.12
C LYS A 14 16.05 -7.11 -61.65
N ASN A 15 14.85 -7.57 -61.30
CA ASN A 15 14.55 -8.16 -60.01
C ASN A 15 15.18 -9.55 -59.87
N ILE A 16 16.40 -9.60 -59.33
CA ILE A 16 16.84 -10.71 -58.49
C ILE A 16 17.41 -10.07 -57.23
N LEU A 17 16.55 -9.87 -56.24
CA LEU A 17 16.95 -9.50 -54.90
C LEU A 17 16.35 -10.55 -53.97
N LEU A 18 17.24 -11.41 -53.49
CA LEU A 18 17.02 -12.31 -52.37
C LEU A 18 16.60 -11.43 -51.18
N GLY A 19 15.30 -11.33 -50.95
CA GLY A 19 14.75 -10.56 -49.85
C GLY A 19 15.10 -11.23 -48.53
N CYS A 20 16.22 -10.85 -47.92
CA CYS A 20 16.40 -11.01 -46.48
C CYS A 20 15.30 -10.18 -45.80
N LEU A 21 14.17 -10.84 -45.52
CA LEU A 21 13.12 -10.32 -44.66
C LEU A 21 13.70 -10.22 -43.25
N PHE A 22 14.47 -9.18 -42.97
CA PHE A 22 14.71 -8.75 -41.60
C PHE A 22 13.36 -8.30 -41.06
N LEU A 23 12.63 -9.24 -40.45
CA LEU A 23 11.59 -8.92 -39.48
C LEU A 23 12.28 -8.13 -38.37
N LEU A 24 12.28 -6.80 -38.52
CA LEU A 24 12.49 -5.88 -37.42
C LEU A 24 11.36 -6.15 -36.43
N VAL A 25 11.58 -7.10 -35.53
CA VAL A 25 10.82 -7.21 -34.30
C VAL A 25 11.21 -5.99 -33.50
N LEU A 26 10.53 -4.87 -33.76
CA LEU A 26 10.51 -3.75 -32.84
C LEU A 26 10.02 -4.35 -31.52
N PRO A 27 10.81 -4.28 -30.43
CA PRO A 27 10.28 -4.64 -29.14
C PRO A 27 9.10 -3.71 -28.92
N SER A 28 7.88 -4.26 -28.92
CA SER A 28 6.74 -3.56 -28.37
C SER A 28 7.05 -3.39 -26.90
N PHE A 29 7.65 -2.26 -26.55
CA PHE A 29 7.96 -1.92 -25.17
C PHE A 29 6.62 -1.63 -24.48
N ALA A 30 6.01 -2.67 -23.91
CA ALA A 30 4.83 -2.52 -23.09
C ALA A 30 5.14 -1.53 -21.96
N GLN A 31 4.32 -0.48 -21.86
CA GLN A 31 4.38 0.47 -20.76
C GLN A 31 4.24 -0.30 -19.44
N LYS A 32 5.24 -0.15 -18.58
CA LYS A 32 5.25 -0.78 -17.26
C LYS A 32 4.30 0.01 -16.37
N HIS A 33 3.24 -0.62 -15.90
CA HIS A 33 2.34 -0.05 -14.90
C HIS A 33 2.22 -0.99 -13.70
N LEU A 34 1.98 -0.39 -12.53
CA LEU A 34 1.54 -1.10 -11.34
C LEU A 34 0.10 -0.73 -11.05
N GLU A 35 -0.68 -1.74 -10.72
CA GLU A 35 -2.03 -1.60 -10.21
C GLU A 35 -2.00 -2.01 -8.74
N ILE A 36 -2.42 -1.09 -7.87
CA ILE A 36 -2.35 -1.24 -6.42
C ILE A 36 -3.76 -1.07 -5.88
N LEU A 37 -4.21 -2.05 -5.12
CA LEU A 37 -5.39 -1.95 -4.27
C LEU A 37 -4.95 -1.73 -2.84
N HIS A 38 -5.73 -0.95 -2.08
CA HIS A 38 -5.47 -0.83 -0.65
C HIS A 38 -6.72 -0.63 0.19
N THR A 39 -6.59 -0.96 1.46
CA THR A 39 -7.60 -0.76 2.51
C THR A 39 -6.94 -0.15 3.74
N ASN A 40 -7.76 0.43 4.60
CA ASN A 40 -7.37 0.95 5.90
C ASN A 40 -8.59 0.90 6.83
N ASP A 41 -8.35 0.87 8.15
CA ASP A 41 -9.37 1.09 9.18
C ASP A 41 -10.62 0.22 9.00
N THR A 42 -10.42 -1.05 8.64
CA THR A 42 -11.55 -1.94 8.35
C THR A 42 -12.31 -2.33 9.61
N HIS A 43 -11.69 -2.16 10.79
CA HIS A 43 -12.31 -2.21 12.10
C HIS A 43 -13.23 -3.40 12.31
N SER A 44 -12.72 -4.62 12.06
CA SER A 44 -13.49 -5.86 12.24
C SER A 44 -14.88 -5.79 11.55
N CYS A 45 -15.02 -5.05 10.46
CA CYS A 45 -16.27 -4.99 9.69
C CYS A 45 -16.42 -6.29 8.87
N ILE A 46 -16.67 -7.38 9.58
CA ILE A 46 -16.79 -8.74 9.06
C ILE A 46 -18.01 -8.82 8.13
N MET A 47 -19.15 -8.35 8.64
CA MET A 47 -20.42 -8.31 7.94
C MET A 47 -20.63 -6.94 7.28
N PRO A 48 -21.49 -6.85 6.26
CA PRO A 48 -21.95 -5.56 5.77
C PRO A 48 -22.55 -4.71 6.89
N LEU A 49 -22.45 -3.39 6.74
CA LEU A 49 -23.13 -2.46 7.64
C LEU A 49 -24.65 -2.64 7.58
N SER A 50 -25.33 -2.22 8.64
CA SER A 50 -26.78 -2.37 8.74
C SER A 50 -27.51 -1.79 7.52
N LYS A 51 -28.43 -2.56 6.95
CA LYS A 51 -29.33 -2.10 5.88
C LYS A 51 -30.25 -0.94 6.31
N ASN A 52 -30.38 -0.70 7.61
CA ASN A 52 -31.23 0.34 8.19
C ASN A 52 -30.46 1.62 8.51
N LEU A 53 -29.21 1.77 8.05
CA LEU A 53 -28.49 3.04 8.20
C LEU A 53 -29.21 4.14 7.42
N ALA A 54 -29.31 5.33 8.04
CA ALA A 54 -29.91 6.50 7.41
C ALA A 54 -29.14 6.93 6.15
N ASP A 55 -27.81 6.77 6.17
CA ASP A 55 -26.98 6.97 4.99
C ASP A 55 -27.06 5.75 4.06
N THR A 56 -27.91 5.87 3.04
CA THR A 56 -28.12 4.84 2.02
C THR A 56 -26.89 4.58 1.15
N MET A 57 -25.91 5.49 1.13
CA MET A 57 -24.64 5.24 0.45
C MET A 57 -23.76 4.26 1.24
N LEU A 58 -24.03 4.04 2.52
CA LEU A 58 -23.27 3.14 3.40
C LEU A 58 -24.06 1.88 3.77
N ALA A 59 -25.38 1.97 3.80
CA ALA A 59 -26.28 0.86 4.14
C ALA A 59 -26.00 -0.38 3.29
N ASP A 60 -25.93 -1.55 3.94
CA ASP A 60 -25.66 -2.86 3.32
C ASP A 60 -24.33 -2.96 2.55
N ARG A 61 -23.40 -2.01 2.73
CA ARG A 61 -22.05 -2.02 2.14
C ARG A 61 -20.99 -2.54 3.09
N GLY A 62 -19.76 -2.70 2.60
CA GLY A 62 -18.66 -3.28 3.37
C GLY A 62 -18.71 -4.80 3.45
N GLY A 63 -18.15 -5.35 4.54
CA GLY A 63 -18.03 -6.79 4.77
C GLY A 63 -16.88 -7.44 3.98
N TYR A 64 -16.29 -8.48 4.55
CA TYR A 64 -15.14 -9.17 3.94
C TYR A 64 -15.51 -10.02 2.73
N ILE A 65 -16.66 -10.72 2.75
CA ILE A 65 -17.05 -11.63 1.66
C ILE A 65 -17.18 -10.88 0.33
N ARG A 66 -17.77 -9.68 0.35
CA ARG A 66 -17.91 -8.84 -0.84
C ARG A 66 -16.54 -8.39 -1.37
N ARG A 67 -15.63 -7.97 -0.48
CA ARG A 67 -14.26 -7.59 -0.84
C ARG A 67 -13.45 -8.77 -1.40
N ILE A 68 -13.54 -9.95 -0.79
CA ILE A 68 -12.91 -11.18 -1.30
C ILE A 68 -13.41 -11.50 -2.71
N SER A 69 -14.73 -11.43 -2.94
CA SER A 69 -15.31 -11.69 -4.26
C SER A 69 -14.83 -10.67 -5.29
N MET A 70 -14.82 -9.38 -4.94
CA MET A 70 -14.32 -8.32 -5.82
C MET A 70 -12.84 -8.54 -6.19
N LEU A 71 -11.99 -8.83 -5.20
CA LEU A 71 -10.57 -9.08 -5.42
C LEU A 71 -10.32 -10.29 -6.33
N LYS A 72 -11.14 -11.34 -6.22
CA LYS A 72 -11.07 -12.50 -7.13
C LYS A 72 -11.36 -12.08 -8.57
N GLU A 73 -12.35 -11.23 -8.81
CA GLU A 73 -12.66 -10.73 -10.16
C GLU A 73 -11.57 -9.78 -10.69
N GLU A 74 -11.04 -8.89 -9.86
CA GLU A 74 -9.93 -8.01 -10.28
C GLU A 74 -8.66 -8.80 -10.63
N ARG A 75 -8.33 -9.84 -9.86
CA ARG A 75 -7.17 -10.71 -10.16
C ARG A 75 -7.32 -11.55 -11.41
N LYS A 76 -8.55 -11.87 -11.85
CA LYS A 76 -8.77 -12.50 -13.16
C LYS A 76 -8.41 -11.55 -14.30
N LYS A 77 -8.64 -10.25 -14.12
CA LYS A 77 -8.29 -9.21 -15.10
C LYS A 77 -6.80 -8.92 -15.08
N ASN A 78 -6.21 -8.80 -13.89
CA ASN A 78 -4.79 -8.55 -13.70
C ASN A 78 -4.22 -9.39 -12.54
N PRO A 79 -3.50 -10.50 -12.83
CA PRO A 79 -2.93 -11.37 -11.79
C PRO A 79 -1.74 -10.73 -11.05
N TYR A 80 -1.24 -9.58 -11.50
CA TYR A 80 -0.10 -8.88 -10.90
C TYR A 80 -0.49 -7.72 -9.99
N ILE A 81 -1.79 -7.54 -9.74
CA ILE A 81 -2.29 -6.50 -8.84
C ILE A 81 -1.72 -6.69 -7.43
N LEU A 82 -1.29 -5.59 -6.83
CA LEU A 82 -0.82 -5.56 -5.45
C LEU A 82 -1.98 -5.25 -4.51
N LEU A 83 -1.94 -5.78 -3.30
CA LEU A 83 -2.92 -5.46 -2.26
C LEU A 83 -2.22 -5.10 -0.94
N PHE A 84 -2.50 -3.91 -0.41
CA PHE A 84 -1.93 -3.44 0.85
C PHE A 84 -3.01 -3.06 1.88
N ASP A 85 -2.69 -3.14 3.17
CA ASP A 85 -3.55 -2.61 4.23
C ASP A 85 -2.76 -1.66 5.14
N SER A 86 -3.34 -0.50 5.40
CA SER A 86 -2.73 0.56 6.21
C SER A 86 -3.08 0.49 7.70
N GLY A 87 -3.55 -0.64 8.23
CA GLY A 87 -3.71 -0.88 9.67
C GLY A 87 -5.14 -0.67 10.18
N ASP A 88 -5.36 -0.94 11.47
CA ASP A 88 -6.66 -0.96 12.14
C ASP A 88 -7.67 -1.90 11.45
N PHE A 89 -7.21 -3.12 11.13
CA PHE A 89 -8.13 -4.21 10.77
C PHE A 89 -8.80 -4.83 12.00
N SER A 90 -8.17 -4.65 13.17
CA SER A 90 -8.68 -5.05 14.49
C SER A 90 -9.74 -4.08 15.02
N GLN A 91 -10.50 -4.54 16.02
CA GLN A 91 -11.49 -3.79 16.80
C GLN A 91 -12.68 -3.23 16.01
N GLY A 92 -13.88 -3.22 16.59
CA GLY A 92 -15.04 -2.50 16.01
C GLY A 92 -16.29 -3.34 15.81
N SER A 93 -16.20 -4.67 15.94
CA SER A 93 -17.36 -5.55 15.97
C SER A 93 -17.24 -6.61 17.08
N PRO A 94 -18.35 -7.26 17.49
CA PRO A 94 -18.32 -8.37 18.44
C PRO A 94 -17.42 -9.53 18.01
N TYR A 95 -17.13 -9.69 16.71
CA TYR A 95 -16.22 -10.74 16.24
C TYR A 95 -14.82 -10.56 16.84
N TYR A 96 -14.28 -9.34 16.87
CA TYR A 96 -12.98 -9.10 17.47
C TYR A 96 -13.00 -9.38 18.98
N THR A 97 -14.06 -8.97 19.68
CA THR A 97 -14.19 -9.24 21.13
C THR A 97 -14.24 -10.72 21.45
N LEU A 98 -14.98 -11.51 20.65
CA LEU A 98 -15.19 -12.94 20.88
C LEU A 98 -14.03 -13.81 20.39
N TYR A 99 -13.46 -13.50 19.21
CA TYR A 99 -12.47 -14.32 18.52
C TYR A 99 -11.06 -13.72 18.51
N LYS A 100 -10.87 -12.56 19.14
CA LYS A 100 -9.56 -11.93 19.38
C LYS A 100 -8.71 -11.74 18.12
N GLY A 101 -9.32 -11.53 16.95
CA GLY A 101 -8.62 -11.32 15.69
C GLY A 101 -8.53 -12.53 14.75
N ASP A 102 -8.95 -13.73 15.19
CA ASP A 102 -8.82 -14.94 14.36
C ASP A 102 -9.67 -14.87 13.08
N VAL A 103 -10.83 -14.23 13.15
CA VAL A 103 -11.75 -14.07 12.02
C VAL A 103 -11.14 -13.12 11.00
N GLU A 104 -10.61 -11.99 11.45
CA GLU A 104 -9.98 -10.95 10.66
C GLU A 104 -8.77 -11.51 9.90
N ILE A 105 -7.81 -12.11 10.60
CA ILE A 105 -6.62 -12.72 9.96
C ILE A 105 -7.02 -13.82 8.98
N GLY A 106 -7.98 -14.69 9.35
CA GLY A 106 -8.46 -15.74 8.47
C GLY A 106 -9.04 -15.21 7.16
N LEU A 107 -9.82 -14.13 7.22
CA LEU A 107 -10.42 -13.50 6.04
C LEU A 107 -9.38 -12.71 5.23
N MET A 108 -8.47 -11.98 5.89
CA MET A 108 -7.37 -11.29 5.21
C MET A 108 -6.42 -12.27 4.50
N ASN A 109 -6.20 -13.46 5.06
CA ASN A 109 -5.46 -14.54 4.40
C ASN A 109 -6.11 -14.96 3.08
N GLN A 110 -7.46 -15.01 3.02
CA GLN A 110 -8.17 -15.29 1.78
C GLN A 110 -8.13 -14.12 0.77
N MET A 111 -7.95 -12.89 1.25
CA MET A 111 -7.80 -11.71 0.41
C MET A 111 -6.40 -11.62 -0.22
N GLY A 112 -5.38 -12.26 0.35
CA GLY A 112 -4.04 -12.36 -0.24
C GLY A 112 -3.33 -11.00 -0.31
N TYR A 113 -3.20 -10.32 0.83
CA TYR A 113 -2.42 -9.08 0.94
C TYR A 113 -0.92 -9.33 0.64
N ASP A 114 -0.26 -8.36 0.00
CA ASP A 114 1.19 -8.37 -0.22
C ASP A 114 1.95 -7.79 0.99
N ALA A 115 1.34 -6.86 1.73
CA ALA A 115 1.80 -6.37 3.02
C ALA A 115 0.67 -5.68 3.79
N VAL A 116 0.79 -5.69 5.12
CA VAL A 116 -0.13 -5.02 6.04
C VAL A 116 0.69 -4.29 7.10
N THR A 117 0.32 -3.08 7.47
CA THR A 117 0.92 -2.37 8.60
C THR A 117 0.07 -2.52 9.88
N ILE A 118 0.55 -1.91 10.95
CA ILE A 118 -0.05 -1.91 12.28
C ILE A 118 -0.73 -0.57 12.51
N GLY A 119 -1.97 -0.59 12.98
CA GLY A 119 -2.64 0.55 13.58
C GLY A 119 -2.69 0.45 15.10
N ASN A 120 -3.29 1.44 15.75
CA ASN A 120 -3.35 1.46 17.22
C ASN A 120 -4.24 0.33 17.78
N HIS A 121 -5.26 -0.12 17.05
CA HIS A 121 -6.21 -1.13 17.53
C HIS A 121 -5.69 -2.57 17.48
N GLU A 122 -4.61 -2.83 16.73
CA GLU A 122 -3.93 -4.12 16.80
C GLU A 122 -3.42 -4.43 18.22
N PHE A 123 -3.12 -3.39 19.01
CA PHE A 123 -2.66 -3.53 20.39
C PHE A 123 -3.78 -3.77 21.41
N ASP A 124 -5.06 -3.73 21.04
CA ASP A 124 -6.18 -3.75 22.00
C ASP A 124 -6.18 -4.98 22.94
N PHE A 125 -5.66 -6.13 22.48
CA PHE A 125 -5.47 -7.35 23.29
C PHE A 125 -4.02 -7.67 23.65
N GLY A 126 -3.12 -6.70 23.47
CA GLY A 126 -1.72 -6.78 23.85
C GLY A 126 -0.81 -7.57 22.91
N LEU A 127 0.50 -7.46 23.16
CA LEU A 127 1.56 -8.00 22.31
C LEU A 127 1.50 -9.52 22.10
N GLU A 128 1.06 -10.29 23.10
CA GLU A 128 0.91 -11.74 22.98
C GLU A 128 -0.17 -12.13 21.96
N ASN A 129 -1.30 -11.41 21.99
CA ASN A 129 -2.35 -11.65 21.00
C ASN A 129 -1.90 -11.23 19.60
N MET A 130 -1.21 -10.08 19.48
CA MET A 130 -0.62 -9.66 18.20
C MET A 130 0.33 -10.73 17.64
N ALA A 131 1.26 -11.25 18.45
CA ALA A 131 2.20 -12.27 18.01
C ALA A 131 1.49 -13.56 17.57
N ARG A 132 0.44 -13.97 18.30
CA ARG A 132 -0.41 -15.11 17.95
C ARG A 132 -1.09 -14.92 16.58
N LEU A 133 -1.65 -13.74 16.34
CA LEU A 133 -2.32 -13.40 15.08
C LEU A 133 -1.34 -13.30 13.91
N PHE A 134 -0.23 -12.60 14.10
CA PHE A 134 0.74 -12.34 13.02
C PHE A 134 1.45 -13.62 12.58
N LYS A 135 1.65 -14.59 13.48
CA LYS A 135 2.14 -15.95 13.11
C LYS A 135 1.16 -16.73 12.23
N LYS A 136 -0.13 -16.38 12.23
CA LYS A 136 -1.16 -17.00 11.38
C LYS A 136 -1.36 -16.25 10.06
N ALA A 137 -0.76 -15.07 9.90
CA ALA A 137 -0.89 -14.30 8.67
C ALA A 137 -0.06 -14.92 7.54
N ASN A 138 -0.65 -15.03 6.35
CA ASN A 138 0.02 -15.47 5.12
C ASN A 138 0.70 -14.31 4.37
N PHE A 139 0.74 -13.14 5.00
CA PHE A 139 1.29 -11.90 4.47
C PHE A 139 2.22 -11.28 5.52
N PRO A 140 3.24 -10.53 5.10
CA PRO A 140 4.13 -9.86 6.03
C PRO A 140 3.41 -8.70 6.73
N ILE A 141 3.56 -8.63 8.05
CA ILE A 141 3.27 -7.42 8.80
C ILE A 141 4.52 -6.55 8.85
N ILE A 142 4.37 -5.26 8.54
CA ILE A 142 5.48 -4.31 8.51
C ILE A 142 5.25 -3.10 9.43
N CYS A 143 6.32 -2.64 10.08
CA CYS A 143 6.37 -1.39 10.84
C CYS A 143 7.84 -1.00 11.02
N SER A 144 8.22 0.20 10.59
CA SER A 144 9.61 0.66 10.66
C SER A 144 9.93 1.46 11.92
N ASN A 145 8.95 2.14 12.53
CA ASN A 145 9.18 3.12 13.60
C ASN A 145 8.78 2.64 15.00
N TYR A 146 8.51 1.34 15.17
CA TYR A 146 8.44 0.70 16.47
C TYR A 146 9.63 -0.24 16.64
N ASP A 147 10.33 -0.10 17.76
CA ASP A 147 11.32 -1.09 18.20
C ASP A 147 10.61 -2.17 19.03
N PHE A 148 10.62 -3.38 18.49
CA PHE A 148 10.03 -4.57 19.12
C PHE A 148 11.06 -5.42 19.88
N THR A 149 12.29 -4.94 20.07
CA THR A 149 13.34 -5.67 20.77
C THR A 149 12.88 -6.08 22.18
N GLY A 150 13.07 -7.36 22.51
CA GLY A 150 12.64 -7.94 23.78
C GLY A 150 11.14 -8.24 23.88
N THR A 151 10.36 -8.04 22.82
CA THR A 151 8.93 -8.36 22.78
C THR A 151 8.66 -9.64 21.98
N PRO A 152 7.47 -10.27 22.13
CA PRO A 152 7.06 -11.39 21.29
C PRO A 152 7.02 -11.11 19.77
N LEU A 153 7.10 -9.83 19.36
CA LEU A 153 7.00 -9.39 17.97
C LEU A 153 8.35 -9.18 17.27
N GLN A 154 9.47 -9.24 18.00
CA GLN A 154 10.81 -8.87 17.52
C GLN A 154 11.18 -9.51 16.16
N ASP A 155 10.90 -10.80 15.99
CA ASP A 155 11.27 -11.55 14.78
C ASP A 155 10.08 -11.78 13.83
N ILE A 156 8.93 -11.17 14.14
CA ILE A 156 7.68 -11.34 13.38
C ILE A 156 7.42 -10.12 12.49
N VAL A 157 7.53 -8.92 13.07
CA VAL A 157 7.26 -7.67 12.35
C VAL A 157 8.52 -7.22 11.62
N LYS A 158 8.39 -6.99 10.32
CA LYS A 158 9.52 -6.57 9.48
C LYS A 158 9.54 -5.04 9.34
N PRO A 159 10.70 -4.38 9.25
CA PRO A 159 10.72 -2.94 9.02
C PRO A 159 10.24 -2.57 7.60
N TYR A 160 10.44 -3.45 6.62
CA TYR A 160 10.08 -3.23 5.22
C TYR A 160 10.03 -4.56 4.46
N ILE A 161 9.52 -4.52 3.24
CA ILE A 161 9.65 -5.58 2.25
C ILE A 161 10.11 -5.01 0.90
N ILE A 162 10.59 -5.91 0.03
CA ILE A 162 10.89 -5.59 -1.36
C ILE A 162 10.17 -6.61 -2.23
N LEU A 163 9.34 -6.12 -3.14
CA LEU A 163 8.57 -6.93 -4.08
C LEU A 163 9.10 -6.73 -5.50
N ARG A 164 8.81 -7.71 -6.37
CA ARG A 164 8.98 -7.58 -7.82
C ARG A 164 7.68 -7.94 -8.52
N ARG A 165 7.13 -7.00 -9.29
CA ARG A 165 5.93 -7.17 -10.12
C ARG A 165 6.15 -6.50 -11.46
N ASN A 166 5.80 -7.15 -12.57
CA ASN A 166 5.97 -6.62 -13.93
C ASN A 166 7.38 -6.05 -14.23
N GLY A 167 8.42 -6.67 -13.65
CA GLY A 167 9.80 -6.21 -13.79
C GLY A 167 10.11 -4.86 -13.14
N ILE A 168 9.32 -4.44 -12.16
CA ILE A 168 9.51 -3.26 -11.31
C ILE A 168 9.87 -3.74 -9.90
N LYS A 169 10.91 -3.15 -9.31
CA LYS A 169 11.35 -3.40 -7.94
C LYS A 169 10.73 -2.39 -6.99
N ILE A 170 9.91 -2.86 -6.07
CA ILE A 170 9.04 -2.04 -5.22
C ILE A 170 9.54 -2.15 -3.79
N GLY A 171 9.96 -1.04 -3.19
CA GLY A 171 10.23 -0.98 -1.76
C GLY A 171 8.97 -0.56 -1.02
N VAL A 172 8.57 -1.31 0.01
CA VAL A 172 7.42 -0.96 0.84
C VAL A 172 7.88 -0.94 2.29
N PHE A 173 7.65 0.17 2.98
CA PHE A 173 7.89 0.32 4.41
C PHE A 173 6.65 0.94 5.07
N ALA A 174 6.62 0.97 6.40
CA ALA A 174 5.45 1.47 7.10
C ALA A 174 5.76 2.27 8.35
N LEU A 175 4.89 3.22 8.66
CA LEU A 175 4.99 4.09 9.83
C LEU A 175 3.65 4.12 10.55
N CYS A 176 3.71 4.06 11.88
CA CYS A 176 2.55 3.90 12.76
C CYS A 176 2.55 5.00 13.83
N PRO A 177 1.41 5.34 14.46
CA PRO A 177 1.29 6.54 15.28
C PRO A 177 1.93 6.34 16.66
N LYS A 178 2.11 7.43 17.42
CA LYS A 178 2.56 7.31 18.81
C LYS A 178 1.49 6.60 19.64
N LEU A 179 1.85 5.53 20.36
CA LEU A 179 0.89 4.72 21.12
C LEU A 179 0.42 5.39 22.43
N ASP A 180 1.26 6.24 23.01
CA ASP A 180 0.96 6.99 24.22
C ASP A 180 -0.23 7.94 23.98
N GLY A 181 -1.31 7.77 24.75
CA GLY A 181 -2.57 8.49 24.58
C GLY A 181 -3.60 7.79 23.66
N LEU A 182 -3.17 6.83 22.83
CA LEU A 182 -4.06 6.03 21.96
C LEU A 182 -4.33 4.63 22.50
N VAL A 183 -3.33 4.04 23.16
CA VAL A 183 -3.34 2.65 23.62
C VAL A 183 -2.98 2.62 25.11
N SER A 184 -3.60 1.69 25.86
CA SER A 184 -3.21 1.45 27.25
C SER A 184 -1.74 1.01 27.36
N LYS A 185 -0.97 1.59 28.28
CA LYS A 185 0.46 1.26 28.48
C LYS A 185 0.72 -0.24 28.68
N ASN A 186 -0.20 -0.94 29.34
CA ASN A 186 -0.10 -2.38 29.58
C ASN A 186 -0.16 -3.21 28.29
N ASN A 187 -0.76 -2.67 27.22
CA ASN A 187 -0.97 -3.39 25.98
C ASN A 187 0.24 -3.33 25.03
N TYR A 188 1.02 -2.26 25.07
CA TYR A 188 2.22 -2.11 24.22
C TYR A 188 3.55 -2.25 24.99
N GLY A 189 3.51 -2.32 26.33
CA GLY A 189 4.64 -2.73 27.16
C GLY A 189 5.92 -1.93 26.86
N SER A 190 6.99 -2.66 26.48
CA SER A 190 8.31 -2.12 26.20
C SER A 190 8.53 -1.68 24.75
N VAL A 191 7.52 -1.70 23.89
CA VAL A 191 7.64 -1.20 22.51
C VAL A 191 8.08 0.27 22.54
N VAL A 192 9.18 0.58 21.84
CA VAL A 192 9.71 1.94 21.77
C VAL A 192 9.24 2.61 20.49
N TYR A 193 8.63 3.78 20.64
CA TYR A 193 8.25 4.65 19.53
C TYR A 193 9.46 5.46 19.05
N LEU A 194 9.73 5.40 17.75
CA LEU A 194 10.76 6.19 17.08
C LEU A 194 10.11 7.27 16.23
N SER A 195 10.79 8.41 16.05
CA SER A 195 10.28 9.50 15.22
C SER A 195 9.95 9.00 13.81
N PRO A 196 8.70 9.16 13.33
CA PRO A 196 8.30 8.69 12.01
C PRO A 196 9.01 9.50 10.91
N ILE A 197 9.35 10.77 11.15
CA ILE A 197 10.07 11.61 10.20
C ILE A 197 11.51 11.10 9.99
N GLU A 198 12.25 10.88 11.07
CA GLU A 198 13.63 10.40 10.99
C GLU A 198 13.70 9.00 10.38
N VAL A 199 12.86 8.08 10.87
CA VAL A 199 12.78 6.70 10.36
C VAL A 199 12.31 6.68 8.91
N GLY A 200 11.30 7.49 8.57
CA GLY A 200 10.76 7.61 7.22
C GLY A 200 11.81 8.07 6.22
N GLN A 201 12.59 9.12 6.56
CA GLN A 201 13.68 9.56 5.71
C GLN A 201 14.74 8.46 5.55
N LYS A 202 15.13 7.80 6.64
CA LYS A 202 16.13 6.72 6.61
C LYS A 202 15.67 5.58 5.71
N MET A 203 14.44 5.13 5.87
CA MET A 203 13.88 4.01 5.10
C MET A 203 13.69 4.34 3.62
N ALA A 204 13.13 5.50 3.31
CA ALA A 204 12.96 5.93 1.93
C ALA A 204 14.30 6.05 1.19
N SER A 205 15.31 6.66 1.84
CA SER A 205 16.67 6.76 1.29
C SER A 205 17.30 5.39 1.11
N PHE A 206 17.18 4.49 2.08
CA PHE A 206 17.73 3.14 2.01
C PHE A 206 17.11 2.31 0.87
N LEU A 207 15.77 2.33 0.74
CA LEU A 207 15.06 1.59 -0.30
C LEU A 207 15.39 2.14 -1.70
N LYS A 208 15.39 3.47 -1.87
CA LYS A 208 15.68 4.11 -3.15
C LYS A 208 17.15 3.99 -3.53
N LYS A 209 18.07 4.39 -2.65
CA LYS A 209 19.49 4.58 -2.99
C LYS A 209 20.32 3.31 -2.81
N SER A 210 20.10 2.55 -1.74
CA SER A 210 20.90 1.35 -1.44
C SER A 210 20.29 0.10 -2.06
N LYS A 211 18.97 -0.08 -1.93
CA LYS A 211 18.27 -1.23 -2.52
C LYS A 211 17.88 -1.03 -3.98
N LYS A 212 18.03 0.19 -4.52
CA LYS A 212 17.74 0.51 -5.93
C LYS A 212 16.32 0.12 -6.32
N CYS A 213 15.35 0.35 -5.43
CA CYS A 213 13.94 0.19 -5.76
C CYS A 213 13.53 1.27 -6.77
N ASP A 214 12.75 0.87 -7.78
CA ASP A 214 12.23 1.77 -8.81
C ASP A 214 11.20 2.73 -8.21
N VAL A 215 10.38 2.21 -7.29
CA VAL A 215 9.36 2.95 -6.53
C VAL A 215 9.46 2.62 -5.04
N VAL A 216 9.19 3.62 -4.20
CA VAL A 216 9.08 3.46 -2.74
C VAL A 216 7.68 3.86 -2.29
N ILE A 217 6.96 2.90 -1.70
CA ILE A 217 5.60 3.07 -1.17
C ILE A 217 5.67 3.09 0.36
N LEU A 218 4.99 4.05 0.96
CA LEU A 218 4.76 4.08 2.40
C LEU A 218 3.33 3.59 2.69
N LEU A 219 3.20 2.60 3.57
CA LEU A 219 1.93 2.31 4.25
C LEU A 219 1.93 3.12 5.56
N SER A 220 1.07 4.12 5.65
CA SER A 220 1.02 5.00 6.81
C SER A 220 -0.22 4.78 7.64
N HIS A 221 -0.04 4.66 8.95
CA HIS A 221 -1.09 4.76 9.94
C HIS A 221 -0.89 6.01 10.82
N LEU A 222 -0.22 7.04 10.31
CA LEU A 222 0.02 8.29 11.04
C LEU A 222 -1.20 9.22 11.05
N GLY A 223 -2.08 9.09 10.06
CA GLY A 223 -3.26 9.93 9.90
C GLY A 223 -3.05 11.06 8.90
N TRP A 224 -4.18 11.59 8.44
CA TRP A 224 -4.26 12.66 7.45
C TRP A 224 -4.92 13.91 8.05
N ASN A 225 -4.24 15.06 7.98
CA ASN A 225 -4.72 16.36 8.48
C ASN A 225 -5.09 16.32 9.96
N ILE A 226 -4.27 15.67 10.78
CA ILE A 226 -4.42 15.62 12.23
C ILE A 226 -3.22 16.25 12.92
N GLU A 227 -3.34 16.54 14.21
CA GLU A 227 -2.24 17.11 14.98
C GLU A 227 -1.09 16.10 15.18
N GLY A 228 0.15 16.59 15.16
CA GLY A 228 1.36 15.79 15.36
C GLY A 228 2.10 15.48 14.06
N ASP A 229 2.90 14.41 14.08
CA ASP A 229 3.65 13.94 12.92
C ASP A 229 2.74 13.11 11.99
N ASP A 230 1.74 13.78 11.39
CA ASP A 230 0.82 13.20 10.41
C ASP A 230 1.48 12.98 9.03
N ASP A 231 0.72 12.48 8.05
CA ASP A 231 1.22 12.24 6.70
C ASP A 231 1.75 13.52 6.02
N ASN A 232 1.13 14.67 6.23
CA ASN A 232 1.59 15.94 5.66
C ASN A 232 2.93 16.38 6.24
N ALA A 233 3.05 16.34 7.58
CA ALA A 233 4.27 16.69 8.29
C ALA A 233 5.42 15.76 7.91
N LEU A 234 5.15 14.47 7.76
CA LEU A 234 6.12 13.49 7.30
C LEU A 234 6.59 13.76 5.86
N ILE A 235 5.67 13.91 4.91
CA ILE A 235 6.02 14.04 3.50
C ILE A 235 6.85 15.31 3.28
N SER A 236 6.40 16.44 3.84
CA SER A 236 7.07 17.75 3.69
C SER A 236 8.51 17.79 4.20
N GLN A 237 8.87 16.87 5.11
CA GLN A 237 10.20 16.82 5.73
C GLN A 237 11.08 15.67 5.20
N THR A 238 10.57 14.86 4.28
CA THR A 238 11.28 13.68 3.75
C THR A 238 11.41 13.69 2.23
N ASN A 239 12.30 12.84 1.72
CA ASN A 239 12.58 12.63 0.30
C ASN A 239 12.57 11.14 -0.05
N ASN A 240 12.37 10.83 -1.35
CA ASN A 240 12.40 9.49 -1.96
C ASN A 240 11.19 8.59 -1.69
N ILE A 241 10.12 9.10 -1.08
CA ILE A 241 8.81 8.44 -1.09
C ILE A 241 8.13 8.78 -2.42
N ASP A 242 7.48 7.80 -3.05
CA ASP A 242 6.83 7.96 -4.35
C ASP A 242 5.30 7.85 -4.25
N LEU A 243 4.76 7.21 -3.21
CA LEU A 243 3.31 7.09 -2.93
C LEU A 243 3.10 6.84 -1.43
N VAL A 244 2.07 7.46 -0.85
CA VAL A 244 1.60 7.19 0.52
C VAL A 244 0.19 6.61 0.48
N LEU A 245 -0.02 5.50 1.18
CA LEU A 245 -1.31 4.86 1.39
C LEU A 245 -1.66 4.98 2.88
N GLY A 246 -2.59 5.87 3.21
CA GLY A 246 -2.88 6.31 4.57
C GLY A 246 -3.92 5.47 5.33
N GLY A 247 -4.07 5.78 6.61
CA GLY A 247 -4.99 5.15 7.57
C GLY A 247 -5.22 6.06 8.79
N HIS A 248 -5.76 5.53 9.89
CA HIS A 248 -5.91 6.18 11.20
C HIS A 248 -7.00 7.27 11.29
N SER A 249 -6.95 8.29 10.41
CA SER A 249 -7.87 9.45 10.48
C SER A 249 -9.26 9.18 9.90
N HIS A 250 -9.48 8.00 9.30
CA HIS A 250 -10.70 7.62 8.57
C HIS A 250 -11.06 8.58 7.44
N SER A 251 -10.08 9.31 6.90
CA SER A 251 -10.30 10.23 5.79
C SER A 251 -10.71 9.47 4.54
N PHE A 252 -11.76 9.93 3.86
CA PHE A 252 -12.16 9.42 2.56
C PHE A 252 -11.79 10.44 1.49
N LEU A 253 -10.71 10.16 0.76
CA LEU A 253 -10.22 11.00 -0.32
C LEU A 253 -10.92 10.58 -1.62
N LYS A 254 -11.66 11.51 -2.25
CA LYS A 254 -12.37 11.22 -3.51
C LYS A 254 -11.42 11.15 -4.70
N GLU A 255 -10.30 11.85 -4.60
CA GLU A 255 -9.22 11.92 -5.55
C GLU A 255 -7.90 11.88 -4.77
N LEU A 256 -6.79 11.60 -5.46
CA LEU A 256 -5.46 11.66 -4.82
C LEU A 256 -5.19 13.08 -4.33
N GLU A 257 -4.77 13.19 -3.08
CA GLU A 257 -4.20 14.41 -2.54
C GLU A 257 -2.70 14.46 -2.81
N TYR A 258 -2.12 15.67 -2.81
CA TYR A 258 -0.71 15.85 -3.13
C TYR A 258 -0.02 16.75 -2.12
N VAL A 259 1.07 16.26 -1.53
CA VAL A 259 1.89 17.01 -0.59
C VAL A 259 3.28 17.24 -1.18
N PRO A 260 3.80 18.47 -1.24
CA PRO A 260 5.17 18.71 -1.66
C PRO A 260 6.13 18.13 -0.61
N ASN A 261 7.06 17.30 -1.07
CA ASN A 261 8.12 16.78 -0.22
C ASN A 261 9.21 17.82 0.04
N LYS A 262 10.29 17.43 0.75
CA LYS A 262 11.40 18.33 1.08
C LYS A 262 12.12 18.94 -0.14
N ASP A 263 12.10 18.26 -1.28
CA ASP A 263 12.64 18.76 -2.56
C ASP A 263 11.58 19.48 -3.43
N GLY A 264 10.37 19.69 -2.92
CA GLY A 264 9.25 20.31 -3.63
C GLY A 264 8.52 19.38 -4.63
N LYS A 265 8.87 18.09 -4.69
CA LYS A 265 8.17 17.10 -5.51
C LYS A 265 6.82 16.77 -4.87
N LEU A 266 5.74 16.91 -5.63
CA LEU A 266 4.40 16.49 -5.19
C LEU A 266 4.33 14.96 -5.06
N ILE A 267 3.96 14.49 -3.86
CA ILE A 267 3.79 13.07 -3.55
C ILE A 267 2.30 12.78 -3.43
N PRO A 268 1.77 11.81 -4.20
CA PRO A 268 0.38 11.40 -4.10
C PRO A 268 0.10 10.68 -2.79
N VAL A 269 -1.07 10.95 -2.22
CA VAL A 269 -1.60 10.34 -0.99
C VAL A 269 -3.03 9.88 -1.23
N ASP A 270 -3.36 8.68 -0.74
CA ASP A 270 -4.70 8.12 -0.80
C ASP A 270 -5.15 7.54 0.54
N GLN A 271 -6.44 7.60 0.84
CA GLN A 271 -7.07 6.98 2.02
C GLN A 271 -8.56 6.74 1.77
N ASN A 272 -9.07 5.57 2.19
CA ASN A 272 -10.34 5.03 1.71
C ASN A 272 -11.47 5.04 2.75
N GLY A 273 -11.45 5.99 3.69
CA GLY A 273 -12.43 6.04 4.78
C GLY A 273 -12.19 4.92 5.78
N LYS A 274 -13.23 4.14 6.10
CA LYS A 274 -13.16 3.05 7.10
C LYS A 274 -14.17 1.93 6.83
N SER A 275 -14.16 0.90 7.68
CA SER A 275 -15.10 -0.22 7.69
C SER A 275 -15.10 -1.06 6.40
N GLY A 276 -14.03 -0.97 5.60
CA GLY A 276 -13.91 -1.69 4.33
C GLY A 276 -15.02 -1.36 3.33
N LEU A 277 -15.58 -0.15 3.41
CA LEU A 277 -16.64 0.33 2.50
C LEU A 277 -16.10 0.56 1.09
N PHE A 278 -14.87 1.05 1.01
CA PHE A 278 -14.16 1.33 -0.23
C PHE A 278 -12.83 0.56 -0.25
N ILE A 279 -12.38 0.25 -1.46
CA ILE A 279 -11.03 -0.24 -1.72
C ILE A 279 -10.43 0.75 -2.70
N GLY A 280 -9.35 1.42 -2.30
CA GLY A 280 -8.64 2.37 -3.16
C GLY A 280 -7.95 1.63 -4.28
N LYS A 281 -7.94 2.22 -5.48
CA LYS A 281 -7.34 1.65 -6.68
C LYS A 281 -6.43 2.67 -7.35
N VAL A 282 -5.13 2.49 -7.19
CA VAL A 282 -4.09 3.40 -7.64
C VAL A 282 -3.31 2.76 -8.80
N PHE A 283 -3.07 3.55 -9.85
CA PHE A 283 -2.23 3.17 -10.98
C PHE A 283 -0.93 3.99 -10.95
N LEU A 284 0.21 3.31 -11.05
CA LEU A 284 1.50 3.96 -11.22
C LEU A 284 2.07 3.62 -12.59
N ASP A 285 2.19 4.63 -13.44
CA ASP A 285 2.76 4.52 -14.78
C ASP A 285 4.24 4.87 -14.79
N PHE A 286 5.05 3.94 -15.26
CA PHE A 286 6.50 4.12 -15.41
C PHE A 286 6.81 4.43 -16.87
N GLN A 287 6.87 5.72 -17.20
CA GLN A 287 7.43 6.14 -18.48
C GLN A 287 8.95 5.91 -18.48
N LYS A 288 9.47 5.33 -19.56
CA LYS A 288 10.93 5.24 -19.75
C LYS A 288 11.50 6.66 -19.86
N LYS A 289 12.50 6.96 -19.04
CA LYS A 289 13.50 7.98 -19.37
C LYS A 289 14.40 7.49 -20.51
#